data_AF-A0A3C0UI42-F1
#
_entry.id   AF-A0A3C0UI42-F1
#
_cell.length_a   1.000
_cell.length_b   1.000
_cell.length_c   1.000
_cell.angle_alpha   90.00
_cell.angle_beta   90.00
_cell.angle_gamma   90.00
#
_symmetry.space_group_name_H-M   'P 1'
#
loop_
_entity.id
_entity.type
_entity.pdbx_description
1 polymer ?
#
loop_
_entity_poly.entity_id
_entity_poly.type
_entity_poly.pdbx_seq_one_letter_code
_entity_poly.pdbx_strand_id
1 'polypeptide(L)'
;LSQIDASKEIPELIVFYVNTDQLSALTVLANYNRLGNENVMIPFSSGCQSIFLLPYAEGQKENPRAVVGLTDITVRPMVEPGMLSFSVPYKMYLEMEENIVNSFLEKEIWHKVTARMGN
;
A
#
# COMPACT_ATOMS: atom_id res chain seq x y z
N LEU A 1 9.88 -1.00 -10.45
CA LEU A 1 9.27 -1.21 -11.79
C LEU A 1 10.28 -1.48 -12.91
N SER A 2 11.60 -1.57 -12.65
CA SER A 2 12.61 -1.78 -13.70
C SER A 2 12.51 -3.11 -14.47
N GLN A 3 11.69 -4.04 -14.00
CA GLN A 3 11.46 -5.36 -14.62
C GLN A 3 10.18 -5.42 -15.47
N ILE A 4 9.38 -4.36 -15.53
CA ILE A 4 8.12 -4.30 -16.29
C ILE A 4 8.23 -3.20 -17.33
N ASP A 5 8.01 -3.57 -18.59
CA ASP A 5 7.84 -2.61 -19.69
C ASP A 5 6.38 -2.14 -19.72
N ALA A 6 6.10 -1.03 -19.05
CA ALA A 6 4.74 -0.46 -18.95
C ALA A 6 4.14 -0.05 -20.30
N SER A 7 4.94 -0.04 -21.39
CA SER A 7 4.44 0.17 -22.76
C SER A 7 3.89 -1.10 -23.41
N LYS A 8 4.18 -2.28 -22.83
CA LYS A 8 3.73 -3.60 -23.32
C LYS A 8 2.72 -4.25 -22.40
N GLU A 9 2.93 -4.16 -21.09
CA GLU A 9 2.06 -4.75 -20.08
C GLU A 9 1.85 -3.76 -18.95
N ILE A 10 0.58 -3.41 -18.70
CA ILE A 10 0.21 -2.45 -17.67
C ILE A 10 -0.13 -3.26 -16.40
N PRO A 11 0.56 -3.02 -15.27
CA PRO A 11 0.18 -3.66 -14.02
C PRO A 11 -1.24 -3.27 -13.62
N GLU A 12 -2.00 -4.21 -13.07
CA GLU A 12 -3.30 -3.91 -12.46
C GLU A 12 -3.15 -3.49 -10.99
N LEU A 13 -2.20 -4.12 -10.29
CA LEU A 13 -2.00 -3.99 -8.86
C LEU A 13 -0.51 -3.91 -8.51
N ILE A 14 -0.21 -3.13 -7.48
CA ILE A 14 1.08 -3.16 -6.78
C ILE A 14 0.84 -3.68 -5.36
N VAL A 15 1.63 -4.67 -4.95
CA VAL A 15 1.55 -5.28 -3.62
C VAL A 15 2.87 -5.06 -2.89
N PHE A 16 2.83 -4.34 -1.78
CA PHE A 16 3.96 -4.17 -0.88
C PHE A 16 3.83 -5.13 0.29
N TYR A 17 4.91 -5.82 0.63
CA TYR A 17 5.06 -6.44 1.95
C TYR A 17 5.74 -5.45 2.87
N VAL A 18 5.11 -5.16 4.00
CA VAL A 18 5.47 -4.01 4.84
C VAL A 18 5.51 -4.36 6.31
N ASN A 19 6.40 -3.69 7.04
CA ASN A 19 6.29 -3.56 8.49
C ASN A 19 5.31 -2.44 8.88
N THR A 20 5.12 -2.20 10.18
CA THR A 20 4.18 -1.18 10.68
C THR A 20 4.60 0.26 10.38
N ASP A 21 5.91 0.54 10.33
CA ASP A 21 6.44 1.87 10.00
C ASP A 21 6.23 2.20 8.51
N GLN A 22 6.50 1.24 7.62
CA GLN A 22 6.23 1.33 6.18
C GLN A 22 4.73 1.42 5.89
N LEU A 23 3.90 0.65 6.62
CA LEU A 23 2.45 0.74 6.52
C LEU A 23 1.94 2.13 6.89
N SER A 24 2.51 2.76 7.92
CA SER A 24 2.17 4.13 8.31
C SER A 24 2.47 5.12 7.18
N ALA A 25 3.65 5.02 6.57
CA ALA A 25 4.03 5.88 5.45
C ALA A 25 3.10 5.73 4.25
N LEU A 26 2.82 4.49 3.82
CA LEU A 26 1.92 4.22 2.70
C LEU A 26 0.50 4.70 2.99
N THR A 27 0.04 4.59 4.23
CA THR A 27 -1.29 5.08 4.64
C THR A 27 -1.38 6.60 4.54
N VAL A 28 -0.35 7.32 4.98
CA VAL A 28 -0.29 8.79 4.82
C VAL A 28 -0.24 9.16 3.34
N LEU A 29 0.62 8.50 2.56
CA LEU A 29 0.78 8.80 1.14
C LEU A 29 -0.51 8.54 0.34
N ALA A 30 -1.21 7.44 0.64
CA ALA A 30 -2.49 7.10 0.02
C ALA A 30 -3.61 8.12 0.30
N ASN A 31 -3.48 8.93 1.35
CA ASN A 31 -4.43 9.99 1.67
C ASN A 31 -3.91 11.40 1.35
N TYR A 32 -2.65 11.54 0.90
CA TYR A 32 -1.95 12.82 0.89
C TYR A 32 -2.63 13.89 0.03
N ASN A 33 -3.07 13.50 -1.17
CA ASN A 33 -3.71 14.39 -2.15
C ASN A 33 -5.12 13.90 -2.53
N ARG A 34 -5.82 13.25 -1.60
CA ARG A 34 -7.17 12.74 -1.80
C ARG A 34 -8.12 13.31 -0.76
N LEU A 35 -9.39 13.41 -1.14
CA LEU A 35 -10.43 13.86 -0.24
C LEU A 35 -10.73 12.79 0.82
N GLY A 36 -11.11 13.25 2.02
CA GLY A 36 -11.44 12.38 3.13
C GLY A 36 -10.23 11.66 3.75
N ASN A 37 -10.50 10.64 4.55
CA ASN A 37 -9.51 9.86 5.29
C ASN A 37 -9.73 8.34 5.18
N GLU A 38 -10.66 7.92 4.31
CA GLU A 38 -11.08 6.52 4.11
C GLU A 38 -10.48 5.92 2.82
N ASN A 39 -9.33 6.41 2.35
CA ASN A 39 -8.66 5.93 1.14
C ASN A 39 -7.87 4.62 1.34
N VAL A 40 -7.85 4.09 2.57
CA VAL A 40 -7.22 2.83 2.96
C VAL A 40 -8.22 2.02 3.76
N MET A 41 -8.36 0.73 3.47
CA MET A 41 -9.26 -0.17 4.19
C MET A 41 -8.56 -1.42 4.73
N ILE A 42 -9.06 -1.92 5.86
CA ILE A 42 -8.68 -3.22 6.44
C ILE A 42 -9.92 -4.12 6.45
N PRO A 43 -10.15 -4.91 5.39
CA PRO A 43 -11.36 -5.72 5.26
C PRO A 43 -11.27 -7.02 6.06
N PHE A 44 -12.41 -7.49 6.58
CA PHE A 44 -12.55 -8.87 7.00
C PHE A 44 -12.60 -9.77 5.76
N SER A 45 -11.48 -10.43 5.46
CA SER A 45 -11.32 -11.24 4.25
C SER A 45 -10.15 -12.22 4.39
N SER A 46 -10.05 -13.19 3.49
CA SER A 46 -8.90 -14.09 3.47
C SER A 46 -7.61 -13.40 3.01
N GLY A 47 -6.47 -14.02 3.26
CA GLY A 47 -5.17 -13.55 2.74
C GLY A 47 -5.20 -13.30 1.21
N CYS A 48 -5.72 -14.25 0.43
CA CYS A 48 -5.82 -14.11 -1.02
C CYS A 48 -6.78 -12.99 -1.46
N GLN A 49 -7.90 -12.83 -0.75
CA GLN A 49 -8.85 -11.76 -1.06
C GLN A 49 -8.28 -10.38 -0.80
N SER A 50 -7.62 -10.18 0.35
CA SER A 50 -7.02 -8.90 0.73
C SER A 50 -5.81 -8.50 -0.12
N ILE A 51 -5.04 -9.48 -0.63
CA ILE A 51 -3.89 -9.22 -1.51
C ILE A 51 -4.31 -8.94 -2.96
N PHE A 52 -5.33 -9.64 -3.47
CA PHE A 52 -5.63 -9.62 -4.91
C PHE A 52 -7.07 -9.18 -5.23
N LEU A 53 -8.07 -9.95 -4.80
CA LEU A 53 -9.45 -9.78 -5.28
C LEU A 53 -10.05 -8.42 -4.88
N LEU A 54 -9.86 -7.99 -3.64
CA LEU A 54 -10.40 -6.73 -3.14
C LEU A 54 -9.69 -5.51 -3.74
N PRO A 55 -8.34 -5.44 -3.76
CA PRO A 55 -7.63 -4.39 -4.49
C PRO A 55 -8.02 -4.32 -5.96
N TYR A 56 -8.14 -5.46 -6.65
CA TYR A 56 -8.52 -5.50 -8.06
C TYR A 56 -9.91 -4.89 -8.27
N ALA A 57 -10.88 -5.26 -7.41
CA ALA A 57 -12.22 -4.69 -7.44
C ALA A 57 -12.23 -3.17 -7.12
N GLU A 58 -11.40 -2.70 -6.19
CA GLU A 58 -11.21 -1.27 -5.93
C GLU A 58 -10.67 -0.53 -7.16
N GLY A 59 -9.75 -1.15 -7.92
CA GLY A 59 -9.22 -0.59 -9.17
C GLY A 59 -10.28 -0.24 -10.22
N GLN A 60 -11.42 -0.93 -10.19
CA GLN A 60 -12.56 -0.69 -11.09
C GLN A 60 -13.48 0.46 -10.64
N LYS A 61 -13.28 1.02 -9.44
CA LYS A 61 -14.08 2.13 -8.91
C LYS A 61 -13.50 3.47 -9.34
N GLU A 62 -14.34 4.50 -9.40
CA GLU A 62 -13.88 5.88 -9.64
C GLU A 62 -12.88 6.34 -8.57
N ASN A 63 -13.20 6.09 -7.29
CA ASN A 63 -12.36 6.41 -6.14
C ASN A 63 -11.85 5.12 -5.48
N PRO A 64 -10.73 4.54 -5.97
CA PRO A 64 -10.20 3.29 -5.43
C PRO A 64 -9.62 3.48 -4.03
N ARG A 65 -9.70 2.46 -3.18
CA ARG A 65 -8.98 2.42 -1.90
C ARG A 65 -7.83 1.41 -1.96
N ALA A 66 -6.77 1.70 -1.23
CA ALA A 66 -5.74 0.70 -0.94
C ALA A 66 -6.23 -0.26 0.15
N VAL A 67 -5.67 -1.47 0.16
CA VAL A 67 -6.11 -2.55 1.04
C VAL A 67 -4.95 -3.03 1.89
N VAL A 68 -5.12 -3.02 3.20
CA VAL A 68 -4.23 -3.69 4.14
C VAL A 68 -4.66 -5.15 4.24
N GLY A 69 -3.73 -6.05 3.92
CA GLY A 69 -3.96 -7.49 3.96
C GLY A 69 -3.01 -8.21 4.91
N LEU A 70 -3.04 -9.54 4.82
CA LEU A 70 -2.32 -10.44 5.74
C LEU A 70 -2.73 -10.28 7.22
N THR A 71 -3.96 -9.81 7.47
CA THR A 71 -4.57 -9.72 8.81
C THR A 71 -5.41 -10.96 9.17
N ASP A 72 -5.75 -11.79 8.18
CA ASP A 72 -6.46 -13.06 8.36
C ASP A 72 -5.69 -14.00 9.30
N ILE A 73 -6.36 -14.48 10.36
CA ILE A 73 -5.74 -15.33 11.37
C ILE A 73 -5.17 -16.62 10.78
N THR A 74 -5.72 -17.10 9.65
CA THR A 74 -5.25 -18.33 9.01
C THR A 74 -3.95 -18.14 8.23
N VAL A 75 -3.65 -16.91 7.78
CA VAL A 75 -2.40 -16.61 7.06
C VAL A 75 -1.29 -16.13 7.99
N ARG A 76 -1.61 -15.61 9.19
CA ARG A 76 -0.61 -15.11 10.15
C ARG A 76 0.52 -16.11 10.47
N PRO A 77 0.30 -17.44 10.60
CA PRO A 77 1.38 -18.39 10.84
C PRO A 77 2.34 -18.60 9.66
N MET A 78 1.98 -18.12 8.46
CA MET A 78 2.73 -18.32 7.21
C MET A 78 3.62 -17.12 6.86
N VAL A 79 3.57 -16.05 7.65
CA VAL A 79 4.26 -14.78 7.39
C VAL A 79 4.97 -14.30 8.65
N GLU A 80 5.94 -13.40 8.49
CA GLU A 80 6.66 -12.86 9.64
C GLU A 80 5.73 -12.11 10.61
N PRO A 81 6.00 -12.13 11.93
CA PRO A 81 5.12 -11.55 12.94
C PRO A 81 4.74 -10.09 12.69
N GLY A 82 5.68 -9.29 12.16
CA GLY A 82 5.48 -7.86 11.85
C GLY A 82 5.08 -7.57 10.40
N MET A 83 5.04 -8.58 9.53
CA MET A 83 4.77 -8.39 8.11
C MET A 83 3.27 -8.32 7.81
N LEU A 84 2.86 -7.28 7.11
CA LEU A 84 1.54 -7.08 6.53
C LEU A 84 1.66 -6.88 5.02
N SER A 85 0.54 -6.85 4.30
CA SER A 85 0.53 -6.39 2.92
C SER A 85 -0.20 -5.06 2.78
N PHE A 86 0.26 -4.24 1.84
CA PHE A 86 -0.42 -3.05 1.38
C PHE A 86 -0.59 -3.17 -0.13
N SER A 87 -1.81 -3.38 -0.58
CA SER A 87 -2.12 -3.63 -1.99
C SER A 87 -2.88 -2.45 -2.55
N VAL A 88 -2.44 -1.94 -3.70
CA VAL A 88 -2.94 -0.70 -4.28
C VAL A 88 -3.20 -0.86 -5.78
N PRO A 89 -4.34 -0.36 -6.30
CA PRO A 89 -4.56 -0.29 -7.74
C PRO A 89 -3.51 0.53 -8.46
N TYR A 90 -3.07 0.09 -9.64
CA TYR A 90 -1.95 0.73 -10.34
C TYR A 90 -2.17 2.23 -10.61
N LYS A 91 -3.39 2.63 -10.99
CA LYS A 91 -3.73 4.06 -11.14
C LYS A 91 -3.52 4.88 -9.87
N MET A 92 -3.91 4.32 -8.72
CA MET A 92 -3.72 4.94 -7.41
C MET A 92 -2.25 4.97 -7.03
N TYR A 93 -1.48 3.94 -7.38
CA TYR A 93 -0.04 3.92 -7.16
C TYR A 93 0.67 5.04 -7.93
N LEU A 94 0.29 5.30 -9.18
CA LEU A 94 0.86 6.41 -9.96
C LEU A 94 0.58 7.77 -9.29
N GLU A 95 -0.64 7.99 -8.81
CA GLU A 95 -0.97 9.18 -8.02
C GLU A 95 -0.11 9.26 -6.74
N MET A 96 0.12 8.14 -6.04
CA MET A 96 0.98 8.11 -4.86
C MET A 96 2.43 8.47 -5.19
N GLU A 97 2.98 7.99 -6.31
CA GLU A 97 4.35 8.31 -6.77
C GLU A 97 4.50 9.81 -7.09
N GLU A 98 3.52 10.41 -7.75
CA GLU A 98 3.51 11.85 -8.04
C GLU A 98 3.51 12.69 -6.75
N ASN A 99 2.92 12.15 -5.68
CA ASN A 99 2.87 12.78 -4.36
C ASN A 99 4.11 12.53 -3.50
N ILE A 100 5.17 11.89 -3.99
CA ILE A 100 6.41 11.66 -3.21
C ILE A 100 7.21 12.96 -3.05
N VAL A 101 7.39 13.70 -4.15
CA VAL A 101 8.20 14.92 -4.17
C VAL A 101 7.47 16.02 -3.39
N ASN A 102 8.18 16.71 -2.49
CA ASN A 102 7.62 17.71 -1.56
C ASN A 102 6.66 17.14 -0.49
N SER A 103 6.70 15.83 -0.23
CA SER A 103 5.81 15.18 0.74
C SER A 103 6.37 15.13 2.17
N PHE A 104 5.66 14.42 3.05
CA PHE A 104 6.15 14.14 4.41
C PHE A 104 7.45 13.31 4.42
N LEU A 105 7.79 12.63 3.33
CA LEU A 105 9.00 11.82 3.19
C LEU A 105 10.29 12.65 3.23
N GLU A 106 10.20 13.96 3.03
CA GLU A 106 11.34 14.89 3.13
C GLU A 106 11.44 15.54 4.52
N LYS A 107 10.53 15.21 5.45
CA LYS A 107 10.46 15.84 6.77
C LYS A 107 11.30 15.08 7.80
N GLU A 108 11.85 15.82 8.77
CA GLU A 108 12.65 15.26 9.86
C GLU A 108 11.97 14.12 10.62
N ILE A 109 10.64 14.18 10.76
CA ILE A 109 9.88 13.13 11.44
C ILE A 109 9.96 11.79 10.72
N TRP A 110 9.94 11.80 9.38
CA TRP A 110 10.12 10.59 8.59
C TRP A 110 11.55 10.06 8.73
N HIS A 111 12.56 10.92 8.77
CA HIS A 111 13.95 10.50 8.99
C HIS A 111 14.13 9.73 10.32
N LYS A 112 13.45 10.17 11.40
CA LYS A 112 13.43 9.43 12.67
C LYS A 112 12.81 8.04 12.55
N VAL A 113 11.74 7.90 11.76
CA VAL A 113 11.11 6.60 11.48
C VAL A 113 12.04 5.73 10.64
N THR A 114 12.70 6.27 9.62
CA THR A 114 13.66 5.49 8.82
C THR A 114 14.86 5.00 9.63
N ALA A 115 15.35 5.82 10.56
CA ALA A 115 16.50 5.47 11.40
C ALA A 115 16.22 4.28 12.32
N ARG A 116 14.98 4.10 12.81
CA ARG A 116 14.61 2.96 13.65
C ARG A 116 14.33 1.67 12.86
N MET A 117 14.07 1.76 11.55
CA MET A 117 13.86 0.59 10.68
C MET A 117 15.17 -0.08 10.24
N GLY A 118 16.30 0.64 10.30
CA GLY A 118 17.62 0.15 9.94
C GLY A 118 18.41 -0.49 11.09
N ASN A 119 17.81 -0.59 12.28
CA ASN A 119 18.33 -1.26 13.47
C ASN A 119 17.61 -2.59 13.69
#